data_AF-N1VVU8-F1
#
_entry.id   AF-N1VVU8-F1
#
_cell.length_a   1.000
_cell.length_b   1.000
_cell.length_c   1.000
_cell.angle_alpha   90.00
_cell.angle_beta   90.00
_cell.angle_gamma   90.00
#
_symmetry.space_group_name_H-M   'P 1'
#
loop_
_entity.id
_entity.type
_entity.pdbx_description
1 polymer ?
#
loop_
_entity_poly.entity_id
_entity_poly.type
_entity_poly.pdbx_seq_one_letter_code
_entity_poly.pdbx_strand_id
1 'polypeptide(L)'
;MKFAKLFLYSTILLSVMHCAELFQSKDKKDNTDAIYALLLNAGCTVTDVSAPSSGRKIDFTVCRGDANAALAASGFSSSSVSLSGGLVGTGSSSTVYTNASSLSSLGGDKKASIEIVYVLSQGDSSVDAILPSTTNLSGPGFHILPTTVNKIASNGTNSALATLSRTWSSTVSSEKTLCLEVHQESGNAHVFGWESACSVASRGTYQFEEDGVAADFGGDRIGLRINKATIKSITIYSSNIGTAGSFQ
;
A
#
# COMPACT_ATOMS: atom_id res chain seq x y z
N MET A 1 -22.81 -30.68 40.89
CA MET A 1 -22.63 -29.92 39.62
C MET A 1 -23.91 -29.16 39.20
N LYS A 2 -24.58 -28.44 40.11
CA LYS A 2 -25.83 -27.70 39.78
C LYS A 2 -25.67 -26.17 39.77
N PHE A 3 -24.53 -25.64 40.25
CA PHE A 3 -24.24 -24.19 40.28
C PHE A 3 -23.52 -23.66 39.03
N ALA A 4 -22.79 -24.51 38.29
CA ALA A 4 -22.07 -24.09 37.08
C ALA A 4 -22.99 -23.81 35.87
N LYS A 5 -24.22 -24.35 35.87
CA LYS A 5 -25.19 -24.11 34.79
C LYS A 5 -25.92 -22.76 34.95
N LEU A 6 -26.03 -22.21 36.15
CA LEU A 6 -26.73 -20.93 36.36
C LEU A 6 -25.90 -19.72 35.87
N PHE A 7 -24.57 -19.79 36.00
CA PHE A 7 -23.68 -18.73 35.53
C PHE A 7 -23.55 -18.66 34.00
N LEU A 8 -23.61 -19.80 33.30
CA LEU A 8 -23.47 -19.84 31.84
C LEU A 8 -24.67 -19.23 31.10
N TYR A 9 -25.88 -19.31 31.69
CA TYR A 9 -27.08 -18.67 31.12
C TYR A 9 -27.12 -17.16 31.39
N SER A 10 -26.56 -16.69 32.52
CA SER A 10 -26.55 -15.26 32.86
C SER A 10 -25.62 -14.43 31.98
N THR A 11 -24.49 -14.98 31.53
CA THR A 11 -23.55 -14.27 30.65
C THR A 11 -24.05 -14.19 29.21
N ILE A 12 -24.78 -15.20 28.74
CA ILE A 12 -25.42 -15.18 27.42
C ILE A 12 -26.60 -14.17 27.42
N LEU A 13 -27.38 -14.11 28.51
CA LEU A 13 -28.47 -13.13 28.64
C LEU A 13 -27.97 -11.68 28.73
N LEU A 14 -26.85 -11.39 29.41
CA LEU A 14 -26.27 -10.04 29.42
C LEU A 14 -25.64 -9.65 28.06
N SER A 15 -25.08 -10.59 27.29
CA SER A 15 -24.60 -10.30 25.93
C SER A 15 -25.73 -10.12 24.91
N VAL A 16 -26.87 -10.79 25.11
CA VAL A 16 -28.03 -10.64 24.22
C VAL A 16 -28.82 -9.36 24.55
N MET A 17 -28.82 -8.88 25.80
CA MET A 17 -29.45 -7.59 26.13
C MET A 17 -28.65 -6.37 25.67
N HIS A 18 -27.31 -6.43 25.63
CA HIS A 18 -26.50 -5.38 24.98
C HIS A 18 -26.56 -5.44 23.44
N CYS A 19 -26.95 -6.57 22.84
CA CYS A 19 -27.26 -6.63 21.40
C CYS A 19 -28.72 -6.25 21.09
N ALA A 20 -29.68 -6.53 21.97
CA ALA A 20 -31.10 -6.29 21.71
C ALA A 20 -31.49 -4.80 21.72
N GLU A 21 -30.74 -3.93 22.41
CA GLU A 21 -30.97 -2.48 22.32
C GLU A 21 -30.56 -1.89 20.96
N LEU A 22 -29.72 -2.59 20.17
CA LEU A 22 -29.44 -2.21 18.79
C LEU A 22 -30.58 -2.63 17.82
N PHE A 23 -31.49 -3.51 18.26
CA PHE A 23 -32.59 -4.06 17.44
C PHE A 23 -33.98 -3.64 17.91
N GLN A 24 -34.08 -2.79 18.95
CA GLN A 24 -35.35 -2.20 19.41
C GLN A 24 -35.43 -0.70 19.09
N SER A 25 -35.35 -0.34 17.81
CA SER A 25 -36.04 0.87 17.34
C SER A 25 -37.15 0.42 16.40
N LYS A 26 -38.39 0.52 16.90
CA LYS A 26 -39.58 -0.01 16.25
C LYS A 26 -40.13 0.87 15.12
N ASP A 27 -39.37 1.86 14.65
CA ASP A 27 -39.86 2.85 13.69
C ASP A 27 -38.90 3.21 12.54
N LYS A 28 -37.84 2.44 12.27
CA LYS A 28 -36.98 2.71 11.11
C LYS A 28 -36.88 1.51 10.17
N LYS A 29 -37.47 1.70 8.99
CA LYS A 29 -37.63 0.75 7.90
C LYS A 29 -36.34 0.61 7.07
N ASP A 30 -35.17 0.54 7.70
CA ASP A 30 -33.92 0.64 6.96
C ASP A 30 -32.76 -0.01 7.74
N ASN A 31 -32.17 -1.06 7.14
CA ASN A 31 -31.00 -1.81 7.62
C ASN A 31 -29.71 -0.97 7.65
N THR A 32 -29.83 0.36 7.60
CA THR A 32 -28.72 1.28 7.35
C THR A 32 -27.73 1.27 8.51
N ASP A 33 -28.15 1.02 9.76
CA ASP A 33 -27.24 0.98 10.91
C ASP A 33 -26.38 -0.29 10.97
N ALA A 34 -26.91 -1.44 10.56
CA ALA A 34 -26.13 -2.67 10.40
C ALA A 34 -25.16 -2.53 9.21
N ILE A 35 -25.60 -1.87 8.13
CA ILE A 35 -24.75 -1.51 6.99
C ILE A 35 -23.67 -0.50 7.42
N TYR A 36 -23.99 0.50 8.25
CA TYR A 36 -23.03 1.46 8.79
C TYR A 36 -22.02 0.78 9.73
N ALA A 37 -22.43 -0.18 10.56
CA ALA A 37 -21.54 -0.96 11.41
C ALA A 37 -20.63 -1.91 10.60
N LEU A 38 -21.11 -2.45 9.48
CA LEU A 38 -20.30 -3.19 8.50
C LEU A 38 -19.34 -2.26 7.74
N LEU A 39 -19.78 -1.06 7.36
CA LEU A 39 -18.97 -0.03 6.70
C LEU A 39 -17.89 0.53 7.64
N LEU A 40 -18.18 0.67 8.94
CA LEU A 40 -17.25 1.11 9.98
C LEU A 40 -16.16 0.05 10.26
N ASN A 41 -16.42 -1.23 9.96
CA ASN A 41 -15.46 -2.34 10.11
C ASN A 41 -14.86 -2.84 8.78
N ALA A 42 -15.19 -2.20 7.66
CA ALA A 42 -14.64 -2.57 6.35
C ALA A 42 -13.26 -1.94 6.08
N GLY A 43 -12.89 -0.90 6.83
CA GLY A 43 -11.64 -0.18 6.65
C GLY A 43 -10.41 -1.04 6.93
N CYS A 44 -9.33 -0.77 6.20
CA CYS A 44 -8.02 -1.31 6.52
C CYS A 44 -7.48 -0.64 7.79
N THR A 45 -6.63 -1.35 8.55
CA THR A 45 -5.95 -0.71 9.67
C THR A 45 -4.93 0.28 9.13
N VAL A 46 -5.11 1.55 9.49
CA VAL A 46 -4.16 2.61 9.20
C VAL A 46 -3.47 3.00 10.51
N THR A 47 -2.14 3.01 10.50
CA THR A 47 -1.31 3.36 11.64
C THR A 47 -0.29 4.40 11.24
N ASP A 48 -0.03 5.35 12.13
CA ASP A 48 1.07 6.29 11.95
C ASP A 48 2.39 5.58 12.24
N VAL A 49 3.41 5.91 11.46
CA VAL A 49 4.77 5.39 11.61
C VAL A 49 5.69 6.58 11.85
N SER A 50 6.66 6.43 12.76
CA SER A 50 7.60 7.48 13.15
C SER A 50 9.04 7.22 12.68
N ALA A 51 9.33 6.04 12.12
CA ALA A 51 10.64 5.65 11.64
C ALA A 51 10.55 5.05 10.22
N PRO A 52 11.45 5.41 9.29
CA PRO A 52 12.57 6.35 9.45
C PRO A 52 12.13 7.82 9.56
N SER A 53 10.89 8.14 9.20
CA SER A 53 10.26 9.44 9.47
C SER A 53 8.78 9.26 9.73
N SER A 54 8.07 10.37 9.96
CA SER A 54 6.61 10.39 9.92
C SER A 54 6.08 9.78 8.62
N GLY A 55 5.05 8.97 8.73
CA GLY A 55 4.42 8.29 7.62
C GLY A 55 3.13 7.59 8.05
N ARG A 56 2.45 6.98 7.08
CA ARG A 56 1.23 6.21 7.31
C ARG A 56 1.39 4.83 6.73
N LYS A 57 1.20 3.80 7.55
CA LYS A 57 1.13 2.40 7.15
C LYS A 57 -0.31 1.97 7.04
N ILE A 58 -0.64 1.33 5.93
CA ILE A 58 -1.90 0.67 5.69
C ILE A 58 -1.63 -0.83 5.65
N ASP A 59 -2.22 -1.56 6.60
CA ASP A 59 -2.14 -3.01 6.66
C ASP A 59 -3.35 -3.63 5.95
N PHE A 60 -3.09 -4.30 4.83
CA PHE A 60 -4.12 -4.92 4.01
C PHE A 60 -4.55 -6.30 4.52
N THR A 61 -3.79 -6.92 5.42
CA THR A 61 -4.06 -8.28 5.91
C THR A 61 -5.29 -8.32 6.83
N VAL A 62 -5.60 -7.18 7.43
CA VAL A 62 -6.70 -6.99 8.39
C VAL A 62 -7.92 -6.33 7.78
N CYS A 63 -7.87 -5.85 6.52
CA CYS A 63 -9.08 -5.33 5.85
C CYS A 63 -10.14 -6.42 5.71
N ARG A 64 -11.41 -6.03 5.70
CA ARG A 64 -12.56 -6.93 5.58
C ARG A 64 -13.59 -6.34 4.63
N GLY A 65 -14.48 -7.20 4.11
CA GLY A 65 -15.56 -6.79 3.22
C GLY A 65 -15.12 -6.56 1.78
N ASP A 66 -15.81 -5.65 1.10
CA ASP A 66 -15.51 -5.28 -0.29
C ASP A 66 -14.18 -4.51 -0.38
N ALA A 67 -13.33 -4.89 -1.34
CA ALA A 67 -12.00 -4.32 -1.48
C ALA A 67 -12.03 -2.82 -1.82
N ASN A 68 -12.93 -2.42 -2.71
CA ASN A 68 -13.04 -1.03 -3.14
C ASN A 68 -13.55 -0.14 -2.00
N ALA A 69 -14.54 -0.59 -1.24
CA ALA A 69 -15.04 0.12 -0.07
C ALA A 69 -13.97 0.26 1.03
N ALA A 70 -13.25 -0.83 1.34
CA ALA A 70 -12.18 -0.84 2.33
C ALA A 70 -11.04 0.12 1.97
N LEU A 71 -10.63 0.13 0.70
CA LEU A 71 -9.58 0.98 0.17
C LEU A 71 -10.01 2.44 0.09
N ALA A 72 -11.26 2.71 -0.33
CA ALA A 72 -11.82 4.06 -0.34
C ALA A 72 -11.79 4.70 1.06
N ALA A 73 -12.20 3.95 2.09
CA ALA A 73 -12.12 4.41 3.48
C ALA A 73 -10.68 4.67 3.94
N SER A 74 -9.71 4.00 3.32
CA SER A 74 -8.27 4.13 3.63
C SER A 74 -7.55 5.16 2.77
N GLY A 75 -8.28 5.89 1.90
CA GLY A 75 -7.70 6.95 1.05
C GLY A 75 -7.15 6.46 -0.29
N PHE A 76 -7.56 5.28 -0.75
CA PHE A 76 -7.18 4.71 -2.04
C PHE A 76 -8.37 4.56 -2.98
N SER A 77 -8.10 4.53 -4.27
CA SER A 77 -9.00 4.01 -5.30
C SER A 77 -8.43 2.71 -5.81
N SER A 78 -9.29 1.81 -6.28
CA SER A 78 -8.87 0.52 -6.79
C SER A 78 -9.79 -0.03 -7.86
N SER A 79 -9.26 -0.97 -8.63
CA SER A 79 -10.02 -1.72 -9.64
C SER A 79 -9.50 -3.14 -9.71
N SER A 80 -10.42 -4.10 -9.92
CA SER A 80 -10.09 -5.51 -10.18
C SER A 80 -9.18 -6.16 -9.12
N VAL A 81 -9.35 -5.80 -7.85
CA VAL A 81 -8.60 -6.35 -6.72
C VAL A 81 -9.57 -6.98 -5.72
N SER A 82 -9.07 -7.92 -4.92
CA SER A 82 -9.84 -8.56 -3.85
C SER A 82 -9.05 -8.58 -2.54
N LEU A 83 -9.74 -8.80 -1.43
CA LEU A 83 -9.12 -8.97 -0.12
C LEU A 83 -9.04 -10.45 0.23
N SER A 84 -7.83 -10.97 0.40
CA SER A 84 -7.57 -12.33 0.87
C SER A 84 -6.25 -12.37 1.63
N GLY A 85 -6.30 -12.02 2.92
CA GLY A 85 -5.11 -11.86 3.75
C GLY A 85 -4.13 -10.82 3.20
N GLY A 86 -4.65 -9.80 2.51
CA GLY A 86 -3.90 -8.80 1.74
C GLY A 86 -4.68 -8.39 0.49
N LEU A 87 -4.18 -7.39 -0.22
CA LEU A 87 -4.73 -6.93 -1.49
C LEU A 87 -4.24 -7.83 -2.63
N VAL A 88 -5.13 -8.63 -3.20
CA VAL A 88 -4.83 -9.60 -4.25
C VAL A 88 -5.19 -9.01 -5.61
N GLY A 89 -4.22 -9.01 -6.52
CA GLY A 89 -4.43 -8.73 -7.93
C GLY A 89 -4.11 -9.95 -8.78
N THR A 90 -4.98 -10.27 -9.74
CA THR A 90 -4.88 -11.49 -10.56
C THR A 90 -4.54 -11.21 -12.02
N GLY A 91 -4.47 -9.94 -12.42
CA GLY A 91 -4.22 -9.54 -13.80
C GLY A 91 -3.69 -8.11 -13.90
N SER A 92 -3.26 -7.71 -15.09
CA SER A 92 -2.73 -6.35 -15.34
C SER A 92 -3.77 -5.22 -15.20
N SER A 93 -5.06 -5.53 -15.07
CA SER A 93 -6.11 -4.56 -14.75
C SER A 93 -6.26 -4.32 -13.24
N SER A 94 -5.69 -5.17 -12.40
CA SER A 94 -5.73 -5.06 -10.94
C SER A 94 -4.85 -3.91 -10.49
N THR A 95 -5.47 -2.88 -9.92
CA THR A 95 -4.80 -1.62 -9.66
C THR A 95 -5.26 -0.96 -8.37
N VAL A 96 -4.37 -0.18 -7.77
CA VAL A 96 -4.65 0.64 -6.58
C VAL A 96 -3.84 1.93 -6.65
N TYR A 97 -4.40 3.07 -6.26
CA TYR A 97 -3.67 4.34 -6.17
C TYR A 97 -4.22 5.24 -5.09
N THR A 98 -3.40 6.13 -4.56
CA THR A 98 -3.83 7.10 -3.54
C THR A 98 -4.78 8.16 -4.11
N ASN A 99 -5.82 8.53 -3.36
CA ASN A 99 -6.83 9.50 -3.81
C ASN A 99 -6.32 10.94 -3.79
N ALA A 100 -5.28 11.21 -3.02
CA ALA A 100 -4.66 12.51 -2.83
C ALA A 100 -3.14 12.42 -3.01
N SER A 101 -2.50 13.59 -3.10
CA SER A 101 -1.04 13.68 -3.13
C SER A 101 -0.44 12.93 -1.95
N SER A 102 0.60 12.17 -2.24
CA SER A 102 1.36 11.35 -1.31
C SER A 102 2.82 11.77 -1.21
N LEU A 103 3.21 12.81 -1.94
CA LEU A 103 4.55 13.40 -1.88
C LEU A 103 4.51 14.64 -0.97
N SER A 104 5.50 14.74 -0.09
CA SER A 104 5.77 15.93 0.71
C SER A 104 6.44 17.00 -0.16
N SER A 105 6.07 18.26 0.04
CA SER A 105 6.63 19.43 -0.66
C SER A 105 7.53 20.30 0.23
N LEU A 106 8.01 19.76 1.35
CA LEU A 106 8.91 20.46 2.27
C LEU A 106 10.21 20.86 1.56
N GLY A 107 10.43 22.18 1.42
CA GLY A 107 11.62 22.74 0.78
C GLY A 107 11.46 23.08 -0.71
N GLY A 108 10.25 22.96 -1.26
CA GLY A 108 9.97 23.27 -2.68
C GLY A 108 10.07 22.06 -3.61
N ASP A 109 10.80 21.04 -3.20
CA ASP A 109 10.89 19.76 -3.92
C ASP A 109 9.89 18.74 -3.38
N LYS A 110 9.33 17.95 -4.30
CA LYS A 110 8.41 16.86 -3.97
C LYS A 110 9.16 15.57 -3.69
N LYS A 111 8.84 14.90 -2.59
CA LYS A 111 9.49 13.65 -2.20
C LYS A 111 8.57 12.70 -1.45
N ALA A 112 8.78 11.40 -1.64
CA ALA A 112 8.14 10.35 -0.86
C ALA A 112 9.08 9.16 -0.76
N SER A 113 8.94 8.43 0.34
CA SER A 113 9.49 7.08 0.42
C SER A 113 8.40 6.09 0.75
N ILE A 114 8.50 4.89 0.19
CA ILE A 114 7.39 3.97 0.08
C ILE A 114 7.90 2.58 0.37
N GLU A 115 7.35 1.96 1.38
CA GLU A 115 7.60 0.56 1.70
C GLU A 115 6.42 -0.28 1.24
N ILE A 116 6.69 -1.31 0.46
CA ILE A 116 5.69 -2.25 -0.04
C ILE A 116 6.08 -3.62 0.49
N VAL A 117 5.17 -4.27 1.22
CA VAL A 117 5.30 -5.68 1.60
C VAL A 117 4.41 -6.49 0.69
N TYR A 118 4.96 -7.47 -0.02
CA TYR A 118 4.25 -8.22 -1.05
C TYR A 118 4.69 -9.68 -1.15
N VAL A 119 3.86 -10.48 -1.82
CA VAL A 119 4.13 -11.87 -2.20
C VAL A 119 3.81 -12.04 -3.68
N LEU A 120 4.78 -12.52 -4.47
CA LEU A 120 4.56 -12.93 -5.86
C LEU A 120 4.09 -14.38 -5.88
N SER A 121 3.00 -14.69 -6.59
CA SER A 121 2.40 -16.03 -6.47
C SER A 121 3.03 -17.07 -7.41
N GLN A 122 3.55 -16.63 -8.56
CA GLN A 122 3.99 -17.46 -9.69
C GLN A 122 5.15 -16.80 -10.45
N GLY A 123 5.82 -17.55 -11.33
CA GLY A 123 7.01 -17.07 -12.07
C GLY A 123 6.75 -15.90 -13.03
N ASP A 124 5.50 -15.68 -13.43
CA ASP A 124 5.07 -14.56 -14.28
C ASP A 124 4.27 -13.49 -13.50
N SER A 125 4.37 -13.50 -12.17
CA SER A 125 3.77 -12.46 -11.33
C SER A 125 4.54 -11.17 -11.45
N SER A 126 3.85 -10.04 -11.28
CA SER A 126 4.51 -8.74 -11.25
C SER A 126 3.81 -7.75 -10.34
N VAL A 127 4.56 -6.76 -9.88
CA VAL A 127 4.03 -5.55 -9.27
C VAL A 127 4.64 -4.36 -10.01
N ASP A 128 3.82 -3.48 -10.56
CA ASP A 128 4.29 -2.17 -11.03
C ASP A 128 4.13 -1.19 -9.87
N ALA A 129 5.18 -0.47 -9.51
CA ALA A 129 5.12 0.67 -8.61
C ALA A 129 5.35 1.96 -9.40
N ILE A 130 4.34 2.81 -9.50
CA ILE A 130 4.28 3.99 -10.38
C ILE A 130 4.31 5.26 -9.51
N LEU A 131 5.33 6.09 -9.71
CA LEU A 131 5.82 7.15 -8.82
C LEU A 131 6.48 8.32 -9.58
N PRO A 132 5.90 9.54 -9.58
CA PRO A 132 4.51 9.84 -9.24
C PRO A 132 3.54 9.25 -10.26
N SER A 133 2.34 8.92 -9.80
CA SER A 133 1.24 8.39 -10.61
C SER A 133 0.14 9.43 -10.83
N THR A 134 -0.47 9.40 -12.01
CA THR A 134 -1.77 10.05 -12.28
C THR A 134 -2.94 9.13 -11.85
N THR A 135 -4.19 9.60 -12.02
CA THR A 135 -5.40 8.78 -11.84
C THR A 135 -5.49 7.59 -12.79
N ASN A 136 -4.83 7.66 -13.94
CA ASN A 136 -4.83 6.59 -14.95
C ASN A 136 -3.66 5.63 -14.79
N LEU A 137 -2.89 5.74 -13.70
CA LEU A 137 -1.68 4.94 -13.46
C LEU A 137 -0.68 5.09 -14.60
N SER A 138 -0.53 6.32 -15.09
CA SER A 138 0.58 6.74 -15.92
C SER A 138 1.61 7.46 -15.06
N GLY A 139 2.87 7.28 -15.37
CA GLY A 139 3.98 7.85 -14.62
C GLY A 139 5.19 6.95 -14.68
N PRO A 140 6.35 7.46 -14.27
CA PRO A 140 7.54 6.64 -14.17
C PRO A 140 7.45 5.67 -13.00
N GLY A 141 8.29 4.64 -12.97
CA GLY A 141 8.23 3.65 -11.91
C GLY A 141 9.07 2.41 -12.17
N PHE A 142 8.73 1.33 -11.48
CA PHE A 142 9.42 0.06 -11.60
C PHE A 142 8.45 -1.10 -11.77
N HIS A 143 8.79 -1.99 -12.70
CA HIS A 143 8.12 -3.26 -12.93
C HIS A 143 8.91 -4.36 -12.24
N ILE A 144 8.35 -4.86 -11.15
CA ILE A 144 8.97 -5.82 -10.24
C ILE A 144 8.54 -7.22 -10.63
N LEU A 145 9.51 -8.07 -10.99
CA LEU A 145 9.34 -9.48 -11.30
C LEU A 145 10.06 -10.33 -10.24
N PRO A 146 9.85 -11.66 -10.22
CA PRO A 146 10.60 -12.53 -9.32
C PRO A 146 12.11 -12.36 -9.51
N THR A 147 12.59 -12.48 -10.74
CA THR A 147 14.05 -12.51 -10.99
C THR A 147 14.64 -11.20 -11.46
N THR A 148 13.83 -10.19 -11.78
CA THR A 148 14.31 -8.92 -12.34
C THR A 148 13.47 -7.73 -11.87
N VAL A 149 14.05 -6.53 -12.01
CA VAL A 149 13.31 -5.26 -11.96
C VAL A 149 13.62 -4.51 -13.23
N ASN A 150 12.58 -3.94 -13.81
CA ASN A 150 12.68 -3.09 -14.98
C ASN A 150 12.17 -1.69 -14.64
N LYS A 151 12.60 -0.69 -15.41
CA LYS A 151 12.04 0.66 -15.32
C LYS A 151 10.79 0.78 -16.16
N ILE A 152 9.87 1.61 -15.68
CA ILE A 152 8.67 2.03 -16.38
C ILE A 152 8.86 3.52 -16.71
N ALA A 153 8.80 3.85 -18.00
CA ALA A 153 8.79 5.23 -18.45
C ALA A 153 7.38 5.84 -18.29
N SER A 154 7.27 7.17 -18.32
CA SER A 154 6.02 7.90 -18.09
C SER A 154 4.90 7.59 -19.08
N ASN A 155 5.25 7.07 -20.25
CA ASN A 155 4.30 6.57 -21.26
C ASN A 155 3.90 5.09 -21.04
N GLY A 156 4.31 4.47 -19.94
CA GLY A 156 4.04 3.08 -19.58
C GLY A 156 4.98 2.04 -20.20
N THR A 157 5.99 2.47 -20.99
CA THR A 157 6.92 1.52 -21.61
C THR A 157 7.85 0.91 -20.57
N ASN A 158 8.01 -0.40 -20.62
CA ASN A 158 8.89 -1.17 -19.72
C ASN A 158 10.22 -1.47 -20.43
N SER A 159 11.35 -1.22 -19.75
CA SER A 159 12.68 -1.55 -20.25
C SER A 159 13.63 -1.96 -19.12
N ALA A 160 14.70 -2.68 -19.44
CA ALA A 160 15.70 -3.05 -18.44
C ALA A 160 16.34 -1.82 -17.78
N LEU A 161 16.72 -1.96 -16.51
CA LEU A 161 17.52 -0.96 -15.81
C LEU A 161 18.89 -0.85 -16.48
N ALA A 162 19.37 0.39 -16.66
CA ALA A 162 20.70 0.62 -17.24
C ALA A 162 21.82 0.11 -16.31
N THR A 163 21.58 0.06 -15.01
CA THR A 163 22.57 -0.38 -14.02
C THR A 163 21.86 -1.07 -12.85
N LEU A 164 22.17 -2.34 -12.64
CA LEU A 164 21.89 -3.03 -11.39
C LEU A 164 23.16 -2.97 -10.56
N SER A 165 23.13 -2.25 -9.44
CA SER A 165 24.26 -2.17 -8.50
C SER A 165 24.45 -3.48 -7.73
N ARG A 166 23.40 -4.32 -7.62
CA ARG A 166 23.41 -5.65 -7.00
C ARG A 166 22.41 -6.59 -7.66
N THR A 167 22.58 -7.90 -7.44
CA THR A 167 21.62 -8.92 -7.89
C THR A 167 20.26 -8.72 -7.22
N TRP A 168 19.21 -8.60 -8.02
CA TRP A 168 17.83 -8.64 -7.56
C TRP A 168 17.38 -10.10 -7.42
N SER A 169 16.79 -10.47 -6.28
CA SER A 169 16.23 -11.81 -6.12
C SER A 169 14.94 -11.79 -5.29
N SER A 170 13.81 -11.63 -5.97
CA SER A 170 12.49 -11.91 -5.40
C SER A 170 12.11 -13.36 -5.66
N THR A 171 11.76 -14.10 -4.62
CA THR A 171 11.32 -15.50 -4.74
C THR A 171 9.80 -15.57 -4.72
N VAL A 172 9.25 -16.39 -5.61
CA VAL A 172 7.81 -16.69 -5.60
C VAL A 172 7.41 -17.32 -4.27
N SER A 173 6.18 -17.07 -3.84
CA SER A 173 5.58 -17.59 -2.61
C SER A 173 6.28 -17.19 -1.31
N SER A 174 7.20 -16.22 -1.37
CA SER A 174 7.84 -15.63 -0.19
C SER A 174 7.42 -14.18 -0.01
N GLU A 175 7.25 -13.76 1.24
CA GLU A 175 7.05 -12.35 1.56
C GLU A 175 8.34 -11.58 1.33
N LYS A 176 8.20 -10.41 0.70
CA LYS A 176 9.29 -9.51 0.35
C LYS A 176 8.92 -8.09 0.73
N THR A 177 9.93 -7.35 1.15
CA THR A 177 9.82 -5.92 1.45
C THR A 177 10.64 -5.16 0.43
N LEU A 178 10.02 -4.17 -0.19
CA LEU A 178 10.66 -3.25 -1.11
C LEU A 178 10.52 -1.84 -0.56
N CYS A 179 11.64 -1.13 -0.44
CA CYS A 179 11.64 0.30 -0.22
C CYS A 179 11.90 1.01 -1.55
N LEU A 180 11.11 2.03 -1.84
CA LEU A 180 11.25 2.92 -2.99
C LEU A 180 11.35 4.35 -2.48
N GLU A 181 12.23 5.15 -3.06
CA GLU A 181 12.33 6.57 -2.79
C GLU A 181 12.17 7.33 -4.10
N VAL A 182 11.35 8.37 -4.11
CA VAL A 182 11.24 9.31 -5.22
C VAL A 182 11.47 10.72 -4.69
N HIS A 183 12.30 11.49 -5.39
CA HIS A 183 12.38 12.93 -5.20
C HIS A 183 12.38 13.67 -6.53
N GLN A 184 11.87 14.89 -6.50
CA GLN A 184 11.94 15.82 -7.61
C GLN A 184 13.29 16.52 -7.59
N GLU A 185 14.02 16.43 -8.70
CA GLU A 185 15.27 17.15 -8.94
C GLU A 185 15.17 17.91 -10.26
N SER A 186 15.20 19.24 -10.20
CA SER A 186 15.17 20.13 -11.38
C SER A 186 14.01 19.86 -12.35
N GLY A 187 12.86 19.42 -11.83
CA GLY A 187 11.65 19.14 -12.61
C GLY A 187 11.50 17.70 -13.10
N ASN A 188 12.53 16.87 -12.91
CA ASN A 188 12.48 15.43 -13.18
C ASN A 188 12.38 14.64 -11.86
N ALA A 189 12.03 13.35 -11.95
CA ALA A 189 12.10 12.42 -10.84
C ALA A 189 13.42 11.63 -10.88
N HIS A 190 14.04 11.46 -9.72
CA HIS A 190 15.05 10.44 -9.47
C HIS A 190 14.44 9.43 -8.51
N VAL A 191 14.52 8.15 -8.86
CA VAL A 191 13.90 7.07 -8.10
C VAL A 191 14.94 6.03 -7.73
N PHE A 192 14.95 5.60 -6.47
CA PHE A 192 15.82 4.56 -5.93
C PHE A 192 15.00 3.38 -5.41
N GLY A 193 15.61 2.19 -5.35
CA GLY A 193 14.97 1.03 -4.74
C GLY A 193 15.91 0.11 -3.95
N TRP A 194 15.36 -0.43 -2.87
CA TRP A 194 16.01 -1.40 -1.99
C TRP A 194 15.12 -2.62 -1.70
N GLU A 195 15.69 -3.83 -1.74
CA GLU A 195 15.03 -5.05 -1.23
C GLU A 195 15.17 -5.14 0.30
N SER A 196 14.64 -4.14 1.01
CA SER A 196 14.65 -4.06 2.47
C SER A 196 13.52 -3.19 2.98
N ALA A 197 13.33 -3.18 4.30
CA ALA A 197 12.54 -2.14 4.94
C ALA A 197 13.17 -0.76 4.71
N CYS A 198 12.31 0.24 4.67
CA CYS A 198 12.69 1.62 4.49
C CYS A 198 13.48 2.18 5.68
N SER A 199 13.27 1.66 6.89
CA SER A 199 13.99 2.09 8.10
C SER A 199 15.49 1.74 8.11
N VAL A 200 15.94 0.84 7.24
CA VAL A 200 17.33 0.39 7.15
C VAL A 200 17.96 0.64 5.77
N ALA A 201 17.22 1.24 4.85
CA ALA A 201 17.71 1.56 3.53
C ALA A 201 18.75 2.71 3.59
N SER A 202 19.70 2.68 2.66
CA SER A 202 20.81 3.64 2.61
C SER A 202 21.22 3.91 1.17
N ARG A 203 21.43 5.19 0.82
CA ARG A 203 21.89 5.61 -0.52
C ARG A 203 23.25 5.04 -0.93
N GLY A 204 24.05 4.51 -0.01
CA GLY A 204 25.26 3.78 -0.38
C GLY A 204 25.01 2.35 -0.88
N THR A 205 23.77 1.86 -0.84
CA THR A 205 23.46 0.43 -0.99
C THR A 205 22.17 0.12 -1.75
N TYR A 206 21.60 1.08 -2.50
CA TYR A 206 20.44 0.80 -3.36
C TYR A 206 20.76 -0.31 -4.35
N GLN A 207 19.75 -1.11 -4.73
CA GLN A 207 19.87 -2.17 -5.73
C GLN A 207 19.64 -1.68 -7.15
N PHE A 208 18.84 -0.63 -7.30
CA PHE A 208 18.56 0.01 -8.58
C PHE A 208 18.19 1.48 -8.39
N GLU A 209 18.44 2.24 -9.44
CA GLU A 209 18.04 3.64 -9.54
C GLU A 209 17.65 3.98 -10.98
N GLU A 210 16.95 5.09 -11.13
CA GLU A 210 16.76 5.76 -12.42
C GLU A 210 16.70 7.28 -12.19
N ASP A 211 17.59 8.01 -12.84
CA ASP A 211 17.69 9.48 -12.79
C ASP A 211 17.09 10.13 -14.06
N GLY A 212 16.70 11.39 -13.94
CA GLY A 212 16.28 12.23 -15.06
C GLY A 212 14.95 11.83 -15.66
N VAL A 213 14.08 11.16 -14.89
CA VAL A 213 12.82 10.65 -15.43
C VAL A 213 11.81 11.78 -15.53
N ALA A 214 11.34 12.05 -16.74
CA ALA A 214 10.33 13.08 -16.98
C ALA A 214 9.04 12.71 -16.22
N ALA A 215 8.78 13.37 -15.10
CA ALA A 215 7.66 13.05 -14.22
C ALA A 215 6.62 14.16 -14.25
N ASP A 216 5.36 13.78 -14.45
CA ASP A 216 4.25 14.68 -14.17
C ASP A 216 3.86 14.55 -12.70
N PHE A 217 4.27 15.54 -11.92
CA PHE A 217 3.88 15.71 -10.52
C PHE A 217 2.45 16.31 -10.38
N GLY A 218 1.67 16.31 -11.48
CA GLY A 218 0.25 16.62 -11.55
C GLY A 218 -0.58 15.52 -10.90
N GLY A 219 -0.70 15.56 -9.58
CA GLY A 219 -1.49 14.64 -8.76
C GLY A 219 -0.68 13.97 -7.66
N ASP A 220 0.63 13.78 -7.86
CA ASP A 220 1.59 13.25 -6.87
C ASP A 220 1.13 11.99 -6.14
N ARG A 221 0.45 11.09 -6.87
CA ARG A 221 -0.10 9.89 -6.25
C ARG A 221 0.94 8.78 -6.27
N ILE A 222 0.67 7.76 -5.48
CA ILE A 222 1.40 6.50 -5.53
C ILE A 222 0.43 5.48 -6.08
N GLY A 223 0.85 4.77 -7.13
CA GLY A 223 0.04 3.78 -7.82
C GLY A 223 0.71 2.42 -7.88
N LEU A 224 -0.06 1.35 -7.71
CA LEU A 224 0.38 -0.01 -7.97
C LEU A 224 -0.50 -0.68 -9.03
N ARG A 225 0.13 -1.47 -9.89
CA ARG A 225 -0.54 -2.49 -10.72
C ARG A 225 -0.08 -3.86 -10.23
N ILE A 226 -1.02 -4.77 -9.95
CA ILE A 226 -0.76 -5.99 -9.18
C ILE A 226 -1.16 -7.21 -10.02
N ASN A 227 -0.20 -7.95 -10.55
CA ASN A 227 -0.49 -9.12 -11.38
C ASN A 227 -0.03 -10.41 -10.69
N LYS A 228 -0.99 -11.29 -10.36
CA LYS A 228 -0.74 -12.55 -9.63
C LYS A 228 0.07 -12.35 -8.34
N ALA A 229 -0.18 -11.26 -7.64
CA ALA A 229 0.55 -10.89 -6.44
C ALA A 229 -0.41 -10.49 -5.33
N THR A 230 0.07 -10.56 -4.09
CA THR A 230 -0.63 -10.08 -2.91
C THR A 230 0.18 -8.96 -2.27
N ILE A 231 -0.39 -7.77 -2.11
CA ILE A 231 0.19 -6.69 -1.33
C ILE A 231 -0.32 -6.80 0.11
N LYS A 232 0.58 -6.94 1.07
CA LYS A 232 0.28 -7.10 2.49
C LYS A 232 0.17 -5.76 3.19
N SER A 233 1.06 -4.82 2.86
CA SER A 233 0.98 -3.45 3.37
C SER A 233 1.68 -2.46 2.45
N ILE A 234 1.27 -1.20 2.54
CA ILE A 234 1.99 -0.05 1.99
C ILE A 234 2.23 0.92 3.14
N THR A 235 3.47 1.38 3.28
CA THR A 235 3.82 2.50 4.16
C THR A 235 4.30 3.65 3.30
N ILE A 236 3.72 4.83 3.48
CA ILE A 236 4.12 6.06 2.78
C ILE A 236 4.72 7.01 3.81
N TYR A 237 6.01 7.30 3.66
CA TYR A 237 6.77 8.23 4.49
C TYR A 237 6.76 9.63 3.87
N SER A 238 6.63 10.65 4.72
CA SER A 238 6.58 12.05 4.30
C SER A 238 7.97 12.67 4.04
N SER A 239 9.03 11.86 3.98
CA SER A 239 10.39 12.30 3.72
C SER A 239 11.22 11.23 3.00
N ASN A 240 12.40 11.62 2.53
CA ASN A 240 13.41 10.73 1.98
C ASN A 240 14.16 9.98 3.10
N ILE A 241 14.57 8.76 2.79
CA ILE A 241 15.26 7.80 3.65
C ILE A 241 16.78 7.90 3.50
N GLY A 242 17.22 8.60 2.46
CA GLY A 242 18.55 8.46 1.90
C GLY A 242 19.71 9.27 2.46
N THR A 243 19.62 9.97 3.59
CA THR A 243 20.75 10.79 4.04
C THR A 243 21.43 10.22 5.28
N ALA A 244 22.48 9.43 5.05
CA ALA A 244 23.60 9.44 5.98
C ALA A 244 24.20 10.87 5.95
N GLY A 245 23.76 11.74 6.87
CA GLY A 245 24.41 13.02 7.14
C GLY A 245 23.78 14.33 6.65
N SER A 246 22.50 14.40 6.24
CA SER A 246 21.82 15.70 6.05
C SER A 246 20.30 15.54 6.24
N PHE A 247 19.60 16.16 7.18
CA PHE A 247 19.74 17.42 7.89
C PHE A 247 19.17 17.21 9.30
N GLN A 248 19.90 17.68 10.32
CA GLN A 248 19.24 18.39 11.42
C GLN A 248 18.83 19.77 10.93
#